data_AF-A0A2V7GT17-F1
#
_entry.id   AF-A0A2V7GT17-F1
#
_cell.length_a   1.000
_cell.length_b   1.000
_cell.length_c   1.000
_cell.angle_alpha   90.00
_cell.angle_beta   90.00
_cell.angle_gamma   90.00
#
_symmetry.space_group_name_H-M   'P 1'
#
loop_
_entity.id
_entity.type
_entity.pdbx_description
1 polymer ?
#
loop_
_entity_poly.entity_id
_entity_poly.type
_entity_poly.pdbx_seq_one_letter_code
_entity_poly.pdbx_strand_id
1 'polypeptide(L)'
;MHIDLTEMLRCPEPHDEAFLVMSTGEMRGRMVRSGLLGCPVCGREYPLVKGVARFSGSGELGAAPSAAPSGAAPRSPLPDAETLQALLDLSGPGGYVVLVGSAARHAVGLAGLMGGIHYVGIDAPPDVEELSVLSLLACDTMIPLRRAMARAVVVGPDRAEAAWLAEAQRILLPGRRLVVERDDVTPPAGLTQVASGQGLLVAERR
;
A
#
# COMPACT_ATOMS: atom_id res chain seq x y z
N MET A 1 0.90 7.06 11.01
CA MET A 1 -0.13 6.08 10.62
C MET A 1 -1.47 6.40 11.27
N HIS A 2 -2.58 6.37 10.55
CA HIS A 2 -3.91 6.56 11.11
C HIS A 2 -4.32 5.40 12.03
N ILE A 3 -4.88 5.71 13.20
CA ILE A 3 -5.20 4.72 14.25
C ILE A 3 -6.17 3.63 13.78
N ASP A 4 -7.16 3.97 12.95
CA ASP A 4 -8.17 3.00 12.48
C ASP A 4 -7.59 1.99 11.49
N LEU A 5 -6.42 2.26 10.90
CA LEU A 5 -5.75 1.30 10.02
C LEU A 5 -5.36 0.04 10.79
N THR A 6 -5.14 0.11 12.11
CA THR A 6 -4.74 -1.03 12.93
C THR A 6 -5.72 -2.21 12.83
N GLU A 7 -7.03 -1.95 12.70
CA GLU A 7 -8.03 -3.01 12.53
C GLU A 7 -7.87 -3.82 11.23
N MET A 8 -7.24 -3.19 10.24
CA MET A 8 -7.00 -3.76 8.93
C MET A 8 -5.67 -4.50 8.85
N LEU A 9 -4.76 -4.27 9.80
CA LEU A 9 -3.43 -4.86 9.77
C LEU A 9 -3.46 -6.34 10.14
N ARG A 10 -2.58 -7.11 9.51
CA ARG A 10 -2.36 -8.53 9.79
C ARG A 10 -0.89 -8.82 10.00
N CYS A 11 -0.62 -9.75 10.89
CA CYS A 11 0.73 -10.25 11.10
C CYS A 11 1.24 -10.95 9.83
N PRO A 12 2.43 -10.59 9.32
CA PRO A 12 3.03 -11.24 8.15
C PRO A 12 3.78 -12.55 8.46
N GLU A 13 3.91 -12.95 9.72
CA GLU A 13 4.64 -14.18 10.10
C GLU A 13 3.89 -15.47 9.68
N PRO A 14 4.60 -16.61 9.52
CA PRO A 14 4.02 -17.87 9.05
C PRO A 14 3.19 -18.57 10.14
N HIS A 15 2.00 -18.04 10.40
CA HIS A 15 0.94 -18.64 11.21
C HIS A 15 -0.42 -18.21 10.66
N ASP A 16 -1.52 -18.75 11.23
CA ASP A 16 -2.87 -18.36 10.81
C ASP A 16 -3.09 -16.85 10.93
N GLU A 17 -3.93 -16.28 10.06
CA GLU A 17 -4.16 -14.84 10.00
C GLU A 17 -4.54 -14.27 11.39
N ALA A 18 -3.72 -13.34 11.90
CA ALA A 18 -3.94 -12.69 13.19
C ALA A 18 -3.94 -11.16 13.06
N PHE A 19 -4.83 -10.51 13.80
CA PHE A 19 -4.86 -9.06 13.95
C PHE A 19 -3.63 -8.56 14.72
N LEU A 20 -3.23 -7.31 14.45
CA LEU A 20 -2.22 -6.64 15.26
C LEU A 20 -2.88 -5.73 16.28
N VAL A 21 -2.32 -5.70 17.48
CA VAL A 21 -2.69 -4.74 18.53
C VAL A 21 -1.68 -3.60 18.53
N MET A 22 -2.12 -2.38 18.82
CA MET A 22 -1.25 -1.21 18.83
C MET A 22 -1.12 -0.62 20.22
N SER A 23 0.12 -0.35 20.61
CA SER A 23 0.47 0.55 21.71
C SER A 23 0.93 1.88 21.12
N THR A 24 0.27 2.98 21.50
CA THR A 24 0.54 4.32 20.95
C THR A 24 1.53 5.09 21.80
N GLY A 25 2.49 5.75 21.14
CA GLY A 25 3.37 6.75 21.72
C GLY A 25 2.96 8.17 21.32
N GLU A 26 3.79 8.88 20.56
CA GLU A 26 3.47 10.20 20.04
C GLU A 26 2.29 10.11 19.06
N MET A 27 1.29 10.98 19.26
CA MET A 27 0.14 11.13 18.37
C MET A 27 -0.04 12.59 17.94
N ARG A 28 -0.56 12.78 16.72
CA ARG A 28 -1.01 14.07 16.16
C ARG A 28 -2.41 13.88 15.60
N GLY A 29 -3.42 14.33 16.35
CA GLY A 29 -4.81 13.98 16.04
C GLY A 29 -4.99 12.46 16.04
N ARG A 30 -5.51 11.90 14.95
CA ARG A 30 -5.66 10.44 14.76
C ARG A 30 -4.42 9.75 14.17
N MET A 31 -3.35 10.50 13.92
CA MET A 31 -2.11 9.96 13.35
C MET A 31 -1.13 9.59 14.47
N VAL A 32 -0.80 8.30 14.56
CA VAL A 32 0.23 7.77 15.44
C VAL A 32 1.60 7.96 14.77
N ARG A 33 2.49 8.72 15.42
CA ARG A 33 3.85 9.06 14.98
C ARG A 33 4.90 8.11 15.54
N SER A 34 4.70 7.62 16.76
CA SER A 34 5.52 6.56 17.34
C SER A 34 4.65 5.58 18.11
N GLY A 35 5.10 4.34 18.21
CA GLY A 35 4.35 3.28 18.86
C GLY A 35 4.87 1.90 18.46
N LEU A 36 4.10 0.88 18.82
CA LEU A 36 4.43 -0.52 18.58
C LEU A 36 3.18 -1.27 18.16
N LEU A 37 3.27 -2.05 17.10
CA LEU A 37 2.28 -3.06 16.74
C LEU A 37 2.78 -4.42 17.22
N GLY A 38 1.93 -5.19 17.87
CA GLY A 38 2.25 -6.53 18.36
C GLY A 38 1.27 -7.56 17.80
N CYS A 39 1.78 -8.73 17.45
CA CYS A 39 0.95 -9.90 17.16
C CYS A 39 0.68 -10.68 18.46
N PRO A 40 -0.58 -10.87 18.88
CA PRO A 40 -0.89 -11.62 20.10
C PRO A 40 -0.65 -13.14 19.96
N VAL A 41 -0.46 -13.65 18.74
CA VAL A 41 -0.26 -15.08 18.46
C VAL A 41 1.22 -15.45 18.55
N CYS A 42 2.09 -14.77 17.81
CA CYS A 42 3.52 -15.08 17.76
C CYS A 42 4.40 -14.15 18.61
N GLY A 43 3.82 -13.11 19.20
CA GLY A 43 4.54 -12.10 20.00
C GLY A 43 5.43 -11.16 19.17
N ARG A 44 5.37 -11.22 17.84
CA ARG A 44 6.21 -10.39 16.98
C ARG A 44 5.78 -8.93 17.08
N GLU A 45 6.77 -8.04 17.16
CA GLU A 45 6.57 -6.61 17.29
C GLU A 45 7.09 -5.85 16.06
N TYR A 46 6.38 -4.78 15.70
CA TYR A 46 6.65 -3.93 14.55
C TYR A 46 6.59 -2.46 14.98
N PRO A 47 7.72 -1.74 15.00
CA PRO A 47 7.73 -0.37 15.48
C PRO A 47 7.09 0.59 14.49
N LEU A 48 6.40 1.60 15.03
CA LEU A 48 6.05 2.82 14.30
C LEU A 48 7.12 3.88 14.57
N VAL A 49 7.77 4.36 13.51
CA VAL A 49 8.82 5.38 13.59
C VAL A 49 8.50 6.50 12.61
N LYS A 50 8.35 7.73 13.13
CA LYS A 50 7.96 8.91 12.34
C LYS A 50 6.68 8.68 11.53
N GLY A 51 5.76 7.93 12.09
CA GLY A 51 4.46 7.62 11.50
C GLY A 51 4.45 6.47 10.49
N VAL A 52 5.60 5.88 10.20
CA VAL A 52 5.73 4.72 9.32
C VAL A 52 5.77 3.44 10.16
N ALA A 53 4.86 2.50 9.89
CA ALA A 53 4.92 1.17 10.50
C ALA A 53 5.88 0.27 9.73
N ARG A 54 6.84 -0.37 10.43
CA ARG A 54 7.92 -1.14 9.79
C ARG A 54 7.75 -2.64 10.00
N PHE A 55 7.54 -3.37 8.92
CA PHE A 55 7.28 -4.80 8.85
C PHE A 55 8.48 -5.59 8.30
N SER A 56 9.69 -5.23 8.74
CA SER A 56 10.90 -5.94 8.32
C SER A 56 11.08 -7.25 9.10
N GLY A 57 11.34 -8.34 8.38
CA GLY A 57 11.55 -9.68 8.95
C GLY A 57 12.85 -9.76 9.78
N SER A 58 12.84 -10.57 10.85
CA SER A 58 13.98 -10.91 11.75
C SER A 58 15.02 -9.79 12.00
N GLY A 59 14.92 -9.01 13.08
CA GLY A 59 15.54 -9.47 14.32
C GLY A 59 17.04 -9.15 14.45
N GLU A 60 17.51 -7.94 14.13
CA GLU A 60 18.67 -7.30 14.77
C GLU A 60 18.52 -5.77 14.64
N LEU A 61 18.68 -5.05 15.74
CA LEU A 61 18.95 -3.62 15.73
C LEU A 61 20.33 -3.41 15.09
N GLY A 62 20.42 -3.39 13.75
CA GLY A 62 21.72 -3.21 13.11
C GLY A 62 21.83 -3.65 11.66
N ALA A 63 20.99 -3.13 10.77
CA ALA A 63 21.35 -3.07 9.36
C ALA A 63 20.78 -1.78 8.76
N ALA A 64 21.69 -0.92 8.29
CA ALA A 64 21.32 0.26 7.52
C ALA A 64 20.43 -0.16 6.32
N PRO A 65 19.47 0.67 5.90
CA PRO A 65 18.65 0.36 4.75
C PRO A 65 19.56 0.11 3.55
N SER A 66 19.50 -1.10 3.01
CA SER A 66 20.17 -1.43 1.76
C SER A 66 19.55 -0.55 0.69
N ALA A 67 20.31 0.44 0.24
CA ALA A 67 19.92 1.33 -0.84
C ALA A 67 19.64 0.47 -2.08
N ALA A 68 18.37 0.32 -2.44
CA ALA A 68 17.98 -0.24 -3.71
C ALA A 68 18.69 0.54 -4.83
N PRO A 69 19.16 -0.13 -5.90
CA PRO A 69 19.87 0.54 -6.97
C PRO A 69 18.98 1.64 -7.58
N SER A 70 19.47 2.87 -7.54
CA SER A 70 18.89 4.02 -8.22
C SER A 70 19.09 3.86 -9.73
N GLY A 71 18.30 2.99 -10.33
CA GLY A 71 18.07 2.99 -11.77
C GLY A 71 16.95 3.97 -12.03
N ALA A 72 17.28 5.20 -12.41
CA ALA A 72 16.31 6.14 -12.96
C ALA A 72 15.83 5.60 -14.31
N ALA A 73 14.83 4.71 -14.27
CA ALA A 73 14.06 4.38 -15.45
C ALA A 73 13.46 5.68 -16.01
N PRO A 74 13.35 5.84 -17.35
CA PRO A 74 12.69 6.99 -17.95
C PRO A 74 11.31 7.14 -17.32
N ARG A 75 11.04 8.30 -16.71
CA ARG A 75 9.73 8.61 -16.14
C ARG A 75 8.75 8.74 -17.29
N SER A 76 8.03 7.68 -17.63
CA SER A 76 6.73 7.86 -18.28
C SER A 76 5.94 8.84 -17.40
N PRO A 77 5.29 9.87 -18.00
CA PRO A 77 4.52 10.81 -17.20
C PRO A 77 3.49 10.04 -16.39
N LEU A 78 3.51 10.24 -15.07
CA LEU A 78 2.50 9.69 -14.17
C LEU A 78 1.11 10.10 -14.70
N PRO A 79 0.12 9.21 -14.70
CA PRO A 79 -1.24 9.61 -15.03
C PRO A 79 -1.68 10.71 -14.09
N ASP A 80 -2.43 11.69 -14.60
CA ASP A 80 -3.07 12.68 -13.74
C ASP A 80 -4.10 12.02 -12.82
N ALA A 81 -4.47 12.73 -11.75
CA ALA A 81 -5.31 12.17 -10.69
C ALA A 81 -6.72 11.83 -11.19
N GLU A 82 -7.28 12.63 -12.11
CA GLU A 82 -8.60 12.43 -12.70
C GLU A 82 -8.63 11.19 -13.59
N THR A 83 -7.61 11.02 -14.44
CA THR A 83 -7.43 9.82 -15.25
C THR A 83 -7.30 8.60 -14.35
N LEU A 84 -6.43 8.65 -13.34
CA LEU A 84 -6.23 7.52 -12.43
C LEU A 84 -7.51 7.17 -11.64
N GLN A 85 -8.25 8.16 -11.15
CA GLN A 85 -9.55 7.96 -10.49
C GLN A 85 -10.53 7.23 -11.41
N ALA A 86 -10.64 7.66 -12.68
CA ALA A 86 -11.53 7.05 -13.66
C ALA A 86 -11.12 5.60 -14.00
N LEU A 87 -9.82 5.35 -14.18
CA LEU A 87 -9.30 3.99 -14.43
C LEU A 87 -9.60 3.05 -13.26
N LEU A 88 -9.49 3.53 -12.02
CA LEU A 88 -9.80 2.78 -10.80
C LEU A 88 -11.30 2.58 -10.55
N ASP A 89 -12.18 3.21 -11.35
CA ASP A 89 -13.64 3.27 -11.11
C ASP A 89 -13.98 3.72 -9.69
N LEU A 90 -13.25 4.71 -9.21
CA LEU A 90 -13.31 5.14 -7.82
C LEU A 90 -14.38 6.24 -7.66
N SER A 91 -15.42 5.92 -6.89
CA SER A 91 -16.58 6.80 -6.67
C SER A 91 -17.07 6.74 -5.22
N GLY A 92 -17.56 7.85 -4.68
CA GLY A 92 -18.11 7.93 -3.32
C GLY A 92 -17.06 7.81 -2.18
N PRO A 93 -17.43 8.26 -0.96
CA PRO A 93 -16.51 8.30 0.18
C PRO A 93 -16.27 6.92 0.81
N GLY A 94 -15.27 6.84 1.68
CA GLY A 94 -15.03 5.71 2.58
C GLY A 94 -14.06 4.65 2.04
N GLY A 95 -13.56 3.82 2.96
CA GLY A 95 -12.66 2.71 2.66
C GLY A 95 -11.22 3.13 2.36
N TYR A 96 -10.46 2.17 1.83
CA TYR A 96 -9.01 2.30 1.66
C TYR A 96 -8.59 2.16 0.21
N VAL A 97 -7.65 3.00 -0.22
CA VAL A 97 -6.90 2.83 -1.48
C VAL A 97 -5.45 2.55 -1.14
N VAL A 98 -4.89 1.51 -1.75
CA VAL A 98 -3.50 1.11 -1.49
C VAL A 98 -2.63 1.52 -2.67
N LEU A 99 -1.51 2.17 -2.35
CA LEU A 99 -0.55 2.69 -3.32
C LEU A 99 0.80 2.04 -3.05
N VAL A 100 1.30 1.23 -3.97
CA VAL A 100 2.51 0.41 -3.78
C VAL A 100 3.69 1.02 -4.52
N GLY A 101 4.80 1.20 -3.81
CA GLY A 101 6.03 1.81 -4.33
C GLY A 101 5.83 3.28 -4.69
N SER A 102 6.38 3.67 -5.84
CA SER A 102 6.28 5.04 -6.35
C SER A 102 4.85 5.55 -6.62
N ALA A 103 3.86 4.64 -6.74
CA ALA A 103 2.45 5.00 -6.84
C ALA A 103 1.94 5.78 -5.61
N ALA A 104 2.63 5.73 -4.46
CA ALA A 104 2.28 6.53 -3.28
C ALA A 104 2.26 8.04 -3.55
N ARG A 105 2.94 8.51 -4.60
CA ARG A 105 2.91 9.92 -5.04
C ARG A 105 1.53 10.38 -5.51
N HIS A 106 0.63 9.47 -5.89
CA HIS A 106 -0.74 9.80 -6.29
C HIS A 106 -1.64 10.19 -5.14
N ALA A 107 -1.24 9.92 -3.89
CA ALA A 107 -2.10 10.11 -2.72
C ALA A 107 -2.66 11.52 -2.61
N VAL A 108 -1.83 12.56 -2.81
CA VAL A 108 -2.25 13.96 -2.70
C VAL A 108 -3.25 14.32 -3.79
N GLY A 109 -2.97 13.94 -5.04
CA GLY A 109 -3.85 14.22 -6.18
C GLY A 109 -5.20 13.55 -6.02
N LEU A 110 -5.21 12.25 -5.70
CA LEU A 110 -6.44 11.50 -5.49
C LEU A 110 -7.23 12.02 -4.27
N ALA A 111 -6.57 12.38 -3.17
CA ALA A 111 -7.23 12.94 -2.00
C ALA A 111 -7.88 14.31 -2.28
N GLY A 112 -7.32 15.09 -3.21
CA GLY A 112 -7.90 16.35 -3.67
C GLY A 112 -9.22 16.17 -4.43
N LEU A 113 -9.38 15.03 -5.11
CA LEU A 113 -10.60 14.68 -5.85
C LEU A 113 -11.63 13.95 -4.98
N MET A 114 -11.16 13.19 -3.98
CA MET A 114 -11.98 12.23 -3.24
C MET A 114 -11.93 12.41 -1.73
N GLY A 115 -12.99 13.00 -1.18
CA GLY A 115 -13.18 13.10 0.26
C GLY A 115 -13.53 11.76 0.91
N GLY A 116 -12.98 11.53 2.11
CA GLY A 116 -13.36 10.41 2.98
C GLY A 116 -12.74 9.06 2.64
N ILE A 117 -11.81 9.00 1.67
CA ILE A 117 -10.97 7.82 1.42
C ILE A 117 -9.67 7.96 2.21
N HIS A 118 -9.23 6.87 2.83
CA HIS A 118 -7.90 6.81 3.43
C HIS A 118 -6.92 6.07 2.52
N TYR A 119 -5.75 6.65 2.29
CA TYR A 119 -4.70 6.08 1.46
C TYR A 119 -3.69 5.32 2.32
N VAL A 120 -3.19 4.20 1.80
CA VAL A 120 -2.14 3.41 2.43
C VAL A 120 -0.99 3.27 1.43
N GLY A 121 0.12 3.95 1.69
CA GLY A 121 1.35 3.81 0.94
C GLY A 121 2.15 2.61 1.45
N ILE A 122 2.49 1.68 0.56
CA ILE A 122 3.38 0.55 0.85
C ILE A 122 4.73 0.84 0.20
N ASP A 123 5.81 0.79 0.97
CA ASP A 123 7.17 1.08 0.50
C ASP A 123 7.27 2.38 -0.30
N ALA A 124 6.61 3.43 0.19
CA ALA A 124 6.60 4.72 -0.47
C ALA A 124 8.04 5.28 -0.59
N PRO A 125 8.36 6.00 -1.68
CA PRO A 125 9.67 6.60 -1.85
C PRO A 125 9.90 7.70 -0.79
N PRO A 126 11.16 8.03 -0.46
CA PRO A 126 11.50 8.88 0.69
C PRO A 126 11.00 10.32 0.59
N ASP A 127 10.60 10.78 -0.60
CA ASP A 127 9.97 12.07 -0.83
C ASP A 127 8.49 12.13 -0.41
N VAL A 128 7.87 10.98 -0.13
CA VAL A 128 6.47 10.90 0.31
C VAL A 128 6.42 10.86 1.83
N GLU A 129 5.80 11.89 2.42
CA GLU A 129 5.54 11.95 3.85
C GLU A 129 4.12 11.48 4.18
N GLU A 130 3.90 11.02 5.41
CA GLU A 130 2.55 10.73 5.87
C GLU A 130 1.69 11.99 5.98
N LEU A 131 0.39 11.83 5.74
CA LEU A 131 -0.60 12.91 5.81
C LEU A 131 -1.78 12.42 6.65
N SER A 132 -2.69 13.33 7.05
CA SER A 132 -3.92 12.95 7.74
C SER A 132 -4.76 11.91 6.97
N VAL A 133 -4.64 11.91 5.64
CA VAL A 133 -5.30 10.99 4.71
C VAL A 133 -4.39 9.87 4.18
N LEU A 134 -3.09 9.84 4.54
CA LEU A 134 -2.11 8.88 4.02
C LEU A 134 -1.32 8.24 5.16
N SER A 135 -1.53 6.94 5.36
CA SER A 135 -0.70 6.10 6.22
C SER A 135 0.42 5.44 5.42
N LEU A 136 1.61 5.28 6.00
CA LEU A 136 2.75 4.64 5.34
C LEU A 136 3.17 3.36 6.07
N LEU A 137 3.38 2.29 5.31
CA LEU A 137 3.89 1.00 5.78
C LEU A 137 5.16 0.67 4.98
N ALA A 138 6.19 0.17 5.66
CA ALA A 138 7.39 -0.38 5.03
C ALA A 138 7.38 -1.90 5.22
N CYS A 139 7.54 -2.66 4.14
CA CYS A 139 7.26 -4.09 4.10
C CYS A 139 8.28 -4.83 3.22
N ASP A 140 8.88 -5.90 3.72
CA ASP A 140 9.91 -6.61 2.94
C ASP A 140 9.34 -7.74 2.08
N THR A 141 8.37 -8.48 2.61
CA THR A 141 7.93 -9.78 2.06
C THR A 141 6.48 -9.81 1.60
N MET A 142 5.60 -9.05 2.24
CA MET A 142 4.17 -9.08 2.00
C MET A 142 3.46 -7.82 2.50
N ILE A 143 2.26 -7.55 1.98
CA ILE A 143 1.46 -6.41 2.41
C ILE A 143 0.70 -6.80 3.70
N PRO A 144 0.95 -6.17 4.86
CA PRO A 144 0.40 -6.58 6.15
C PRO A 144 -1.04 -6.07 6.34
N LEU A 145 -1.87 -6.21 5.31
CA LEU A 145 -3.29 -5.86 5.31
C LEU A 145 -4.13 -7.13 5.16
N ARG A 146 -5.30 -7.13 5.78
CA ARG A 146 -6.31 -8.18 5.63
C ARG A 146 -6.68 -8.40 4.17
N ARG A 147 -7.07 -9.63 3.83
CA ARG A 147 -7.61 -9.97 2.50
C ARG A 147 -8.87 -9.14 2.21
N ALA A 148 -9.03 -8.73 0.95
CA ALA A 148 -10.23 -8.07 0.40
C ALA A 148 -10.72 -6.88 1.26
N MET A 149 -9.91 -5.84 1.39
CA MET A 149 -10.26 -4.59 2.09
C MET A 149 -10.07 -3.33 1.25
N ALA A 150 -9.18 -3.37 0.25
CA ALA A 150 -8.86 -2.23 -0.57
C ALA A 150 -9.92 -2.05 -1.65
N ARG A 151 -10.43 -0.82 -1.79
CA ARG A 151 -11.38 -0.45 -2.83
C ARG A 151 -10.70 -0.25 -4.18
N ALA A 152 -9.41 0.04 -4.17
CA ALA A 152 -8.58 0.12 -5.35
C ALA A 152 -7.11 -0.08 -4.94
N VAL A 153 -6.30 -0.56 -5.87
CA VAL A 153 -4.86 -0.69 -5.68
C VAL A 153 -4.15 -0.10 -6.89
N VAL A 154 -3.09 0.66 -6.65
CA VAL A 154 -2.17 1.15 -7.69
C VAL A 154 -0.78 0.62 -7.39
N VAL A 155 -0.13 0.02 -8.39
CA VAL A 155 1.21 -0.54 -8.26
C VAL A 155 2.15 0.24 -9.18
N GLY A 156 3.15 0.90 -8.58
CA GLY A 156 4.18 1.62 -9.30
C GLY A 156 5.12 0.66 -10.06
N PRO A 157 5.87 1.18 -11.05
CA PRO A 157 6.76 0.36 -11.87
C PRO A 157 7.86 -0.35 -11.06
N ASP A 158 8.24 0.20 -9.91
CA ASP A 158 9.28 -0.28 -8.99
C ASP A 158 8.84 -1.46 -8.09
N ARG A 159 7.57 -1.85 -8.18
CA ARG A 159 6.96 -2.96 -7.42
C ARG A 159 6.03 -3.81 -8.27
N ALA A 160 6.24 -3.82 -9.59
CA ALA A 160 5.40 -4.52 -10.55
C ALA A 160 5.79 -6.00 -10.74
N GLU A 161 6.57 -6.60 -9.82
CA GLU A 161 6.88 -8.03 -9.86
C GLU A 161 5.67 -8.89 -9.48
N ALA A 162 5.62 -10.13 -9.99
CA ALA A 162 4.48 -11.04 -9.81
C ALA A 162 4.07 -11.26 -8.34
N ALA A 163 5.04 -11.28 -7.41
CA ALA A 163 4.77 -11.42 -5.98
C ALA A 163 3.95 -10.24 -5.42
N TRP A 164 4.31 -9.00 -5.77
CA TRP A 164 3.58 -7.81 -5.35
C TRP A 164 2.23 -7.69 -6.02
N LEU A 165 2.09 -8.13 -7.27
CA LEU A 165 0.79 -8.17 -7.95
C LEU A 165 -0.16 -9.19 -7.31
N ALA A 166 0.37 -10.35 -6.87
CA ALA A 166 -0.42 -11.33 -6.12
C ALA A 166 -0.89 -10.76 -4.77
N GLU A 167 -0.03 -9.99 -4.08
CA GLU A 167 -0.40 -9.31 -2.84
C GLU A 167 -1.41 -8.18 -3.05
N ALA A 168 -1.24 -7.38 -4.11
CA ALA A 168 -2.19 -6.37 -4.54
C ALA A 168 -3.57 -7.00 -4.84
N GLN A 169 -3.61 -8.13 -5.54
CA GLN A 169 -4.83 -8.89 -5.77
C GLN A 169 -5.43 -9.41 -4.45
N ARG A 170 -4.61 -9.92 -3.52
CA ARG A 170 -5.08 -10.49 -2.23
C ARG A 170 -5.83 -9.45 -1.41
N ILE A 171 -5.34 -8.22 -1.36
CA ILE A 171 -5.96 -7.15 -0.55
C ILE A 171 -7.11 -6.44 -1.27
N LEU A 172 -7.19 -6.51 -2.60
CA LEU A 172 -8.23 -5.86 -3.41
C LEU A 172 -9.62 -6.51 -3.20
N LEU A 173 -10.68 -5.71 -3.04
CA LEU A 173 -12.05 -6.23 -2.98
C LEU A 173 -12.48 -6.85 -4.33
N PRO A 174 -13.32 -7.89 -4.35
CA PRO A 174 -13.97 -8.35 -5.57
C PRO A 174 -14.79 -7.22 -6.24
N GLY A 175 -14.84 -7.21 -7.57
CA GLY A 175 -15.45 -6.18 -8.39
C GLY A 175 -14.70 -4.84 -8.40
N ARG A 176 -13.46 -4.80 -7.91
CA ARG A 176 -12.63 -3.59 -7.88
C ARG A 176 -11.40 -3.71 -8.76
N ARG A 177 -10.80 -2.55 -9.06
CA ARG A 177 -9.74 -2.41 -10.04
C ARG A 177 -8.36 -2.24 -9.42
N LEU A 178 -7.40 -2.85 -10.11
CA LEU A 178 -5.96 -2.71 -9.97
C LEU A 178 -5.46 -1.91 -11.18
N VAL A 179 -4.65 -0.88 -10.93
CA VAL A 179 -3.85 -0.23 -11.97
C VAL A 179 -2.39 -0.53 -11.71
N VAL A 180 -1.68 -0.97 -12.75
CA VAL A 180 -0.23 -1.15 -12.71
C VAL A 180 0.38 -0.14 -13.67
N GLU A 181 1.38 0.60 -13.20
CA GLU A 181 2.11 1.60 -13.99
C GLU A 181 3.16 0.97 -14.92
N ARG A 182 2.77 -0.15 -15.53
CA ARG A 182 3.46 -0.89 -16.59
C ARG A 182 2.41 -1.62 -17.41
N ASP A 183 2.56 -1.60 -18.74
CA ASP A 183 1.68 -2.30 -19.68
C ASP A 183 2.25 -3.63 -20.20
N ASP A 184 3.52 -3.92 -19.91
CA ASP A 184 4.24 -5.15 -20.29
C ASP A 184 4.10 -6.30 -19.27
N VAL A 185 3.19 -6.14 -18.32
CA VAL A 185 2.96 -7.08 -17.22
C VAL A 185 1.73 -7.93 -17.50
N THR A 186 1.82 -9.23 -17.21
CA THR A 186 0.66 -10.13 -17.27
C THR A 186 -0.14 -10.05 -15.97
N PRO A 187 -1.47 -9.79 -16.02
CA PRO A 187 -2.32 -9.86 -14.84
C PRO A 187 -2.23 -11.23 -14.16
N PRO A 188 -2.10 -11.29 -12.82
CA PRO A 188 -2.28 -12.51 -12.04
C PRO A 188 -3.57 -13.27 -12.35
N ALA A 189 -3.54 -14.58 -12.16
CA ALA A 189 -4.73 -15.42 -12.29
C ALA A 189 -5.85 -14.95 -11.35
N GLY A 190 -7.06 -14.75 -11.89
CA GLY A 190 -8.20 -14.19 -11.14
C GLY A 190 -8.37 -12.68 -11.27
N LEU A 191 -7.47 -11.99 -11.98
CA LEU A 191 -7.69 -10.64 -12.49
C LEU A 191 -8.04 -10.70 -13.99
N THR A 192 -9.07 -9.95 -14.38
CA THR A 192 -9.45 -9.77 -15.80
C THR A 192 -8.87 -8.46 -16.30
N GLN A 193 -8.06 -8.49 -17.34
CA GLN A 193 -7.59 -7.27 -17.99
C GLN A 193 -8.78 -6.48 -18.57
N VAL A 194 -8.89 -5.23 -18.16
CA VAL A 194 -9.90 -4.27 -18.65
C VAL A 194 -9.32 -3.41 -19.76
N ALA A 195 -8.09 -2.93 -19.58
CA ALA A 195 -7.37 -2.12 -20.55
C ALA A 195 -5.86 -2.30 -20.40
N SER A 196 -5.10 -2.05 -21.47
CA SER A 196 -3.63 -1.97 -21.45
C SER A 196 -3.16 -0.99 -22.52
N GLY A 197 -2.12 -0.22 -22.21
CA GLY A 197 -1.48 0.75 -23.11
C GLY A 197 -1.08 2.03 -22.38
N GLN A 198 -0.29 2.89 -23.06
CA GLN A 198 0.26 4.13 -22.49
C GLN A 198 1.10 3.89 -21.22
N GLY A 199 1.76 2.73 -21.11
CA GLY A 199 2.51 2.37 -19.91
C GLY A 199 1.64 1.97 -18.73
N LEU A 200 0.33 1.73 -18.92
CA LEU A 200 -0.60 1.32 -17.87
C LEU A 200 -1.30 0.01 -18.22
N LEU A 201 -1.47 -0.84 -17.21
CA LEU A 201 -2.37 -1.99 -17.24
C LEU A 201 -3.49 -1.76 -16.24
N VAL A 202 -4.73 -2.00 -16.65
CA VAL A 202 -5.92 -1.96 -15.78
C VAL A 202 -6.53 -3.34 -15.74
N ALA A 203 -6.73 -3.87 -14.53
CA ALA A 203 -7.35 -5.15 -14.33
C ALA A 203 -8.41 -5.11 -13.22
N GLU A 204 -9.41 -5.97 -13.31
CA GLU A 204 -10.50 -6.08 -12.35
C GLU A 204 -10.47 -7.46 -11.67
N ARG A 205 -10.65 -7.47 -10.35
CA ARG A 205 -10.77 -8.71 -9.58
C ARG A 205 -12.20 -9.23 -9.68
N ARG A 206 -12.38 -10.44 -10.23
CA ARG A 206 -13.68 -11.12 -10.23
C ARG A 206 -14.03 -11.69 -8.85
#